data_AF-A0A7V1BQJ4-F1
#
_entry.id   AF-A0A7V1BQJ4-F1
#
_cell.length_a   1.000
_cell.length_b   1.000
_cell.length_c   1.000
_cell.angle_alpha   90.00
_cell.angle_beta   90.00
_cell.angle_gamma   90.00
#
_symmetry.space_group_name_H-M   'P 1'
#
loop_
_entity.id
_entity.type
_entity.pdbx_description
1 polymer ?
#
loop_
_entity_poly.entity_id
_entity_poly.type
_entity_poly.pdbx_seq_one_letter_code
_entity_poly.pdbx_strand_id
1 'polypeptide(L)' 'MTGEKHDTHKKDTEGMSFRDTLVSVLFAALGVQSSKSRERDFTKGKPSHFIMLGIAFTGVFILVILGVVNLVLHLAEI' A
#
# COMPACT_ATOMS: atom_id res chain seq x y z
N MET A 1 4.00 41.28 21.71
CA MET A 1 3.05 40.25 22.13
C MET A 1 2.43 39.66 20.86
N THR A 2 2.41 38.31 20.78
CA THR A 2 1.55 37.43 19.95
C THR A 2 1.64 37.61 18.42
N GLY A 3 2.11 36.62 17.65
CA GLY A 3 1.44 35.32 17.37
C GLY A 3 0.46 35.54 16.21
N GLU A 4 0.38 34.77 15.12
CA GLU A 4 0.79 33.40 14.82
C GLU A 4 1.06 33.22 13.31
N LYS A 5 1.78 32.14 13.00
CA LYS A 5 2.07 31.61 11.66
C LYS A 5 0.81 30.97 11.04
N HIS A 6 0.72 30.94 9.71
CA HIS A 6 1.11 29.79 8.88
C HIS A 6 0.21 29.67 7.64
N ASP A 7 0.86 29.85 6.49
CA ASP A 7 0.30 29.64 5.16
C ASP A 7 -0.07 28.16 4.94
N THR A 8 -1.37 27.89 4.73
CA THR A 8 -1.83 26.56 4.30
C THR A 8 -2.29 26.60 2.85
N HIS A 9 -1.47 25.94 2.04
CA HIS A 9 -1.59 25.66 0.62
C HIS A 9 -3.00 25.25 0.17
N LYS A 10 -3.53 25.94 -0.85
CA LYS A 10 -4.73 25.55 -1.62
C LYS A 10 -4.47 24.22 -2.36
N LYS A 11 -5.43 23.27 -2.34
CA LYS A 11 -5.83 22.48 -3.51
C LYS A 11 -7.16 21.73 -3.30
N ASP A 12 -8.16 22.20 -4.03
CA ASP A 12 -9.08 21.47 -4.93
C ASP A 12 -10.14 20.54 -4.33
N THR A 13 -11.31 21.14 -4.09
CA THR A 13 -12.61 20.49 -3.87
C THR A 13 -13.23 19.97 -5.20
N GLU A 14 -12.53 19.12 -5.95
CA GLU A 14 -13.19 18.26 -6.95
C GLU A 14 -13.29 16.85 -6.38
N GLY A 15 -14.51 16.29 -6.42
CA GLY A 15 -14.76 14.94 -5.91
C GLY A 15 -13.86 13.92 -6.62
N MET A 16 -13.27 13.00 -5.86
CA MET A 16 -12.43 11.93 -6.38
C MET A 16 -13.17 11.21 -7.51
N SER A 17 -12.59 11.20 -8.71
CA SER A 17 -13.21 10.53 -9.85
C SER A 17 -13.33 9.04 -9.55
N PHE A 18 -14.36 8.39 -10.07
CA PHE A 18 -14.57 6.93 -9.90
C PHE A 18 -13.34 6.12 -10.33
N ARG A 19 -12.60 6.64 -11.32
CA ARG A 19 -11.34 6.07 -11.80
C ARG A 19 -10.21 6.22 -10.79
N ASP A 20 -10.10 7.35 -10.11
CA ASP A 20 -9.11 7.58 -9.06
C ASP A 20 -9.36 6.68 -7.85
N THR A 21 -10.63 6.44 -7.53
CA THR A 21 -11.03 5.50 -6.49
C THR A 21 -10.65 4.07 -6.87
N LEU A 22 -10.92 3.62 -8.10
CA LEU A 22 -10.55 2.27 -8.57
C LEU A 22 -9.03 2.06 -8.55
N VAL A 23 -8.29 3.07 -9.03
CA VAL A 23 -6.82 3.06 -9.06
C VAL A 23 -6.25 3.04 -7.65
N SER A 24 -6.78 3.84 -6.72
CA SER A 24 -6.38 3.81 -5.31
C SER A 24 -6.63 2.45 -4.65
N VAL A 25 -7.74 1.80 -4.96
CA VAL A 25 -8.09 0.47 -4.47
C VAL A 25 -7.12 -0.60 -5.00
N LEU A 26 -6.66 -0.49 -6.25
CA LEU A 26 -5.66 -1.41 -6.83
C LEU A 26 -4.26 -1.22 -6.24
N PHE A 27 -3.83 0.02 -6.04
CA PHE A 27 -2.54 0.32 -5.38
C PHE A 27 -2.52 -0.15 -3.92
N ALA A 28 -3.66 -0.06 -3.24
CA ALA A 28 -3.86 -0.64 -1.92
C ALA A 28 -3.84 -2.18 -1.95
N ALA A 29 -4.43 -2.80 -2.99
CA ALA A 29 -4.45 -4.26 -3.14
C ALA A 29 -3.06 -4.87 -3.43
N LEU A 30 -2.15 -4.09 -4.02
CA LEU A 30 -0.77 -4.50 -4.31
C LEU A 30 0.21 -4.21 -3.14
N GLY A 31 -0.28 -3.77 -1.98
CA GLY A 31 0.54 -3.57 -0.78
C GLY A 31 1.26 -2.22 -0.70
N VAL A 32 1.02 -1.28 -1.62
CA VAL A 32 1.60 0.07 -1.57
C VAL A 32 0.60 1.00 -0.91
N GLN A 33 0.56 0.93 0.41
CA GLN A 33 -0.09 1.95 1.21
C GLN A 33 0.72 3.25 1.17
N SER A 34 0.00 4.38 1.15
CA SER A 34 0.53 5.74 1.05
C SER A 34 1.73 6.01 1.98
N SER A 35 2.73 6.73 1.44
CA SER A 35 3.99 7.14 2.10
C SER A 35 3.80 7.81 3.47
N LYS A 36 2.65 8.45 3.70
CA LYS A 36 2.30 9.09 4.98
C LYS A 36 2.19 8.09 6.15
N SER A 37 1.77 6.85 5.87
CA SER A 37 1.76 5.77 6.85
C SER A 37 3.17 5.27 7.15
N ARG A 38 3.97 5.16 6.10
CA ARG A 38 5.35 4.68 6.15
C ARG A 38 6.27 5.65 6.90
N GLU A 39 6.10 6.95 6.73
CA GLU A 39 6.89 7.99 7.41
C GLU A 39 6.63 8.02 8.92
N ARG A 40 5.37 7.91 9.35
CA ARG A 40 5.01 7.78 10.77
C ARG A 40 5.62 6.54 11.42
N ASP A 41 5.60 5.46 10.68
CA ASP A 41 6.01 4.14 11.11
C ASP A 41 7.55 4.03 11.18
N PHE A 42 8.28 4.69 10.27
CA PHE A 42 9.74 4.83 10.34
C PHE A 42 10.24 5.84 11.38
N THR A 43 9.42 6.85 11.73
CA THR A 43 9.80 7.86 12.73
C THR A 43 9.57 7.38 14.17
N LYS A 44 8.63 6.45 14.39
CA LYS A 44 8.27 5.92 15.72
C LYS A 44 8.59 4.44 15.95
N GLY A 45 8.80 3.66 14.89
CA GLY A 45 8.98 2.21 14.94
C GLY A 45 10.42 1.74 14.70
N LYS A 46 10.77 0.57 15.24
CA LYS A 46 12.07 -0.07 15.01
C LYS A 46 12.11 -0.71 13.60
N PRO A 47 13.18 -0.57 12.82
CA PRO A 47 13.32 -1.11 11.46
C PRO A 47 13.00 -2.61 11.32
N SER A 48 13.28 -3.39 12.35
CA SER A 48 13.04 -4.84 12.40
C SER A 48 11.58 -5.23 12.13
N HIS A 49 10.61 -4.43 12.59
CA HIS A 49 9.20 -4.75 12.42
C HIS A 49 8.74 -4.63 10.95
N PHE A 50 9.30 -3.68 10.20
CA PHE A 50 9.03 -3.51 8.76
C PHE A 50 9.63 -4.62 7.92
N ILE A 51 10.83 -5.09 8.30
CA ILE A 51 11.50 -6.19 7.61
C ILE A 51 10.72 -7.48 7.79
N MET A 52 10.28 -7.78 9.02
CA MET A 52 9.44 -8.94 9.31
C MET A 52 8.13 -8.92 8.51
N LEU A 53 7.48 -7.75 8.44
CA LEU A 53 6.24 -7.58 7.68
C LEU A 53 6.46 -7.74 6.16
N GLY A 54 7.58 -7.22 5.64
CA GLY A 54 7.97 -7.39 4.25
C GLY A 54 8.28 -8.85 3.88
N ILE A 55 8.94 -9.60 4.76
CA ILE A 55 9.21 -11.03 4.56
C ILE A 55 7.90 -11.83 4.59
N ALA A 56 7.02 -11.55 5.56
CA ALA A 56 5.72 -12.20 5.65
C ALA A 56 4.87 -11.93 4.39
N PHE A 57 4.81 -10.68 3.93
CA PHE A 57 4.12 -10.31 2.69
C PHE A 57 4.71 -11.03 1.47
N THR A 58 6.03 -11.13 1.39
CA THR A 58 6.71 -11.84 0.30
C THR A 58 6.37 -13.33 0.30
N GLY A 59 6.34 -13.97 1.48
CA GLY A 59 5.94 -15.36 1.61
C GLY A 59 4.51 -15.60 1.14
N VAL A 60 3.57 -14.73 1.55
CA VAL A 60 2.17 -14.79 1.10
C VAL A 60 2.07 -14.61 -0.42
N PHE A 61 2.80 -13.65 -0.99
CA PHE A 61 2.81 -13.41 -2.43
C PHE A 61 3.29 -14.63 -3.23
N ILE A 62 4.34 -15.31 -2.75
CA ILE A 62 4.85 -16.53 -3.38
C ILE A 62 3.79 -17.64 -3.34
N LEU A 63 3.12 -17.84 -2.21
CA LEU A 63 2.06 -18.85 -2.09
C LEU A 63 0.89 -18.57 -3.05
N VAL A 64 0.53 -17.30 -3.24
CA VAL A 64 -0.50 -16.92 -4.23
C VAL A 64 -0.07 -17.30 -5.64
N ILE A 65 1.17 -16.99 -6.04
CA ILE A 65 1.69 -17.37 -7.36
C ILE A 65 1.69 -18.88 -7.52
N LEU A 66 2.17 -19.62 -6.53
CA LEU A 66 2.18 -21.08 -6.56
C LEU A 66 0.76 -21.65 -6.68
N GLY A 67 -0.21 -21.09 -5.94
CA GLY A 67 -1.61 -21.49 -6.03
C GLY A 67 -2.18 -21.25 -7.43
N VAL A 68 -1.92 -20.08 -8.03
CA VAL A 68 -2.34 -19.78 -9.40
C VAL A 68 -1.68 -20.72 -10.41
N VAL A 69 -0.38 -20.99 -10.28
CA VAL A 69 0.33 -21.93 -11.17
C VAL A 69 -0.24 -23.33 -11.06
N ASN A 70 -0.43 -23.84 -9.85
CA ASN A 70 -1.02 -25.17 -9.64
C ASN A 70 -2.44 -25.24 -10.19
N LEU A 71 -3.24 -24.18 -10.01
CA LEU A 71 -4.58 -24.10 -10.58
C LEU A 71 -4.53 -24.17 -12.11
N VAL A 72 -3.64 -23.40 -12.73
CA VAL A 72 -3.48 -23.40 -14.19
C VAL A 72 -3.02 -24.76 -14.71
N LEU A 73 -2.06 -25.40 -14.03
CA LEU A 73 -1.59 -26.75 -14.41
C LEU A 73 -2.72 -27.79 -14.31
N HIS A 74 -3.49 -27.75 -13.22
CA HIS A 74 -4.63 -28.64 -13.03
C HIS A 74 -5.71 -28.43 -14.10
N LEU A 75 -5.98 -27.17 -14.47
CA LEU A 75 -6.94 -26.83 -15.54
C LEU A 75 -6.42 -27.15 -16.94
N ALA A 76 -5.11 -27.17 -17.12
CA ALA A 76 -4.45 -27.50 -18.38
C ALA A 76 -4.25 -29.01 -18.57
N GLU A 77 -4.64 -29.84 -17.59
CA GLU A 77 -4.44 -31.30 -17.58
C GLU A 77 -2.97 -31.72 -17.83
N ILE A 78 -2.02 -30.89 -17.39
CA ILE A 78 -0.57 -31.16 -17.45
C ILE A 78 -0.15 -31.95 -16.20
#